data_AF-A0A6N9YFZ2-F1
#
_entry.id   AF-A0A6N9YFZ2-F1
#
_cell.length_a   1.000
_cell.length_b   1.000
_cell.length_c   1.000
_cell.angle_alpha   90.00
_cell.angle_beta   90.00
_cell.angle_gamma   90.00
#
_symmetry.space_group_name_H-M   'P 1'
#
loop_
_entity.id
_entity.type
_entity.pdbx_description
1 polymer ?
#
loop_
_entity_poly.entity_id
_entity_poly.type
_entity_poly.pdbx_seq_one_letter_code
_entity_poly.pdbx_strand_id
1 'polypeptide(L)'
;MNRVLRRYAALAVVPMALSLAACTDQQEPEVPEVPGATETPEDAVDTAEPTEPAGDPTDALDVPFECGEMLTAGRVVQILQTPLDGESQRVYNDDYLADSGRTGRLTCRYGVPTGGSSPSPSPSPSADGPAVEVAVSSYVDEETAAGRIDTTLGSTSRDVEPQTIGGTEGYLLTDDDEVTYIVARGVRTYVITLRRGLVPDAAEVVVILELAAEILGDEAPEES
;
A
#
# COMPACT_ATOMS: atom_id res chain seq x y z
N MET A 1 3.40 -40.75 -44.40
CA MET A 1 2.61 -41.64 -43.52
C MET A 1 3.50 -42.10 -42.38
N ASN A 2 3.45 -41.41 -41.24
CA ASN A 2 4.28 -41.68 -40.07
C ASN A 2 3.58 -42.66 -39.14
N ARG A 3 4.32 -43.68 -38.68
CA ARG A 3 4.00 -44.47 -37.49
C ARG A 3 5.23 -44.46 -36.60
N VAL A 4 5.14 -44.00 -35.36
CA VAL A 4 5.78 -44.64 -34.19
C VAL A 4 5.01 -44.21 -32.92
N LEU A 5 4.46 -45.19 -32.20
CA LEU A 5 4.04 -45.11 -30.79
C LEU A 5 5.28 -45.14 -29.87
N ARG A 6 5.26 -44.43 -28.72
CA ARG A 6 5.46 -45.08 -27.39
C ARG A 6 5.26 -44.14 -26.20
N ARG A 7 4.49 -44.65 -25.23
CA ARG A 7 4.25 -44.18 -23.86
C ARG A 7 5.49 -44.40 -22.99
N TYR A 8 5.71 -43.57 -21.96
CA TYR A 8 6.16 -44.02 -20.62
C TYR A 8 5.75 -43.00 -19.54
N ALA A 9 5.25 -43.54 -18.43
CA ALA A 9 4.85 -42.87 -17.20
C ALA A 9 5.83 -43.28 -16.07
N ALA A 10 6.09 -42.38 -15.11
CA ALA A 10 6.56 -42.62 -13.73
C ALA A 10 6.80 -41.21 -13.12
N LEU A 11 6.11 -40.69 -12.09
CA LEU A 11 5.80 -41.19 -10.74
C LEU A 11 7.07 -41.48 -9.92
N ALA A 12 7.52 -40.47 -9.17
CA ALA A 12 8.47 -40.60 -8.07
C ALA A 12 8.07 -39.66 -6.92
N VAL A 13 7.54 -40.27 -5.85
CA VAL A 13 7.29 -39.72 -4.52
C VAL A 13 8.37 -40.29 -3.62
N VAL A 14 9.15 -39.48 -2.89
CA VAL A 14 9.83 -39.87 -1.63
C VAL A 14 10.05 -38.64 -0.73
N PRO A 15 9.93 -38.77 0.61
CA PRO A 15 9.70 -37.67 1.56
C PRO A 15 10.86 -37.41 2.55
N MET A 16 10.62 -36.45 3.47
CA MET A 16 11.04 -36.49 4.88
C MET A 16 12.46 -36.01 5.28
N ALA A 17 12.52 -34.88 6.00
CA ALA A 17 13.47 -34.66 7.10
C ALA A 17 12.89 -33.61 8.08
N LEU A 18 12.22 -34.11 9.11
CA LEU A 18 11.90 -33.38 10.34
C LEU A 18 13.15 -33.38 11.23
N SER A 19 13.65 -32.20 11.57
CA SER A 19 14.74 -32.01 12.54
C SER A 19 14.19 -31.41 13.83
N LEU A 20 14.58 -32.04 14.92
CA LEU A 20 14.16 -31.85 16.30
C LEU A 20 14.74 -30.57 16.95
N ALA A 21 14.06 -30.17 18.02
CA ALA A 21 14.36 -29.12 18.97
C ALA A 21 15.82 -29.04 19.47
N ALA A 22 16.27 -27.83 19.79
CA ALA A 22 17.16 -27.57 20.92
C ALA A 22 16.98 -26.12 21.41
N CYS A 23 16.32 -25.98 22.56
CA CYS A 23 16.42 -24.83 23.45
C CYS A 23 17.82 -24.81 24.08
N THR A 24 18.44 -23.64 24.24
CA THR A 24 19.31 -23.37 25.41
C THR A 24 19.42 -21.88 25.68
N ASP A 25 18.97 -21.55 26.89
CA ASP A 25 19.52 -20.59 27.86
C ASP A 25 19.65 -19.11 27.52
N GLN A 26 18.63 -18.40 28.01
CA GLN A 26 18.59 -17.00 28.38
C GLN A 26 19.52 -16.74 29.59
N GLN A 27 20.60 -16.00 29.38
CA GLN A 27 21.44 -15.44 30.44
C GLN A 27 21.13 -13.94 30.55
N GLU A 28 20.27 -13.59 31.49
CA GLU A 28 20.14 -12.22 31.98
C GLU A 28 21.33 -11.90 32.89
N PRO A 29 22.09 -10.83 32.62
CA PRO A 29 23.18 -10.43 33.51
C PRO A 29 22.65 -9.76 34.78
N GLU A 30 23.11 -10.26 35.92
CA GLU A 30 22.89 -9.71 37.27
C GLU A 30 23.37 -8.25 37.34
N VAL A 31 22.46 -7.33 37.70
CA VAL A 31 22.79 -5.93 38.00
C VAL A 31 23.18 -5.83 39.49
N PRO A 32 24.32 -5.20 39.84
CA PRO A 32 24.73 -5.07 41.24
C PRO A 32 23.83 -4.12 42.03
N GLU A 33 23.39 -4.54 43.22
CA GLU A 33 22.70 -3.68 44.19
C GLU A 33 23.67 -2.66 44.81
N VAL A 34 23.30 -1.36 44.75
CA VAL A 34 24.05 -0.27 45.40
C VAL A 34 23.39 0.05 46.76
N PRO A 35 24.14 0.14 47.88
CA PRO A 35 23.56 0.38 49.19
C PRO A 35 23.04 1.81 49.35
N GLY A 36 21.90 1.93 50.03
CA GLY A 36 21.25 3.21 50.33
C GLY A 36 22.04 4.12 51.27
N ALA A 37 21.82 5.42 51.08
CA ALA A 37 22.03 6.45 52.10
C ALA A 37 20.78 7.34 52.15
N THR A 38 20.12 7.30 53.29
CA THR A 38 19.07 8.21 53.77
C THR A 38 19.57 9.65 53.75
N GLU A 39 18.74 10.62 53.34
CA GLU A 39 18.56 11.93 54.01
C GLU A 39 17.57 12.82 53.21
N THR A 40 16.45 13.16 53.86
CA THR A 40 15.50 14.23 53.46
C THR A 40 15.99 15.55 54.04
N PRO A 41 15.91 16.67 53.28
CA PRO A 41 15.00 17.74 53.72
C PRO A 41 14.12 18.29 52.58
N GLU A 42 12.92 18.70 52.97
CA GLU A 42 11.91 19.41 52.21
C GLU A 42 12.44 20.75 51.66
N ASP A 43 12.20 21.05 50.37
CA ASP A 43 11.80 22.39 49.93
C ASP A 43 11.28 22.39 48.47
N ALA A 44 10.05 22.90 48.33
CA ALA A 44 9.37 23.37 47.12
C ALA A 44 9.46 22.54 45.82
N VAL A 45 8.58 21.54 45.67
CA VAL A 45 8.15 21.07 44.35
C VAL A 45 7.11 22.05 43.81
N ASP A 46 7.57 22.97 42.96
CA ASP A 46 6.69 23.60 41.97
C ASP A 46 6.12 22.45 41.12
N THR A 47 4.86 22.11 41.37
CA THR A 47 4.13 21.13 40.58
C THR A 47 3.82 21.81 39.25
N ALA A 48 4.81 21.84 38.36
CA ALA A 48 4.53 21.94 36.95
C ALA A 48 3.69 20.70 36.61
N GLU A 49 2.42 20.91 36.29
CA GLU A 49 1.59 19.89 35.69
C GLU A 49 2.38 19.25 34.54
N PRO A 50 2.41 17.90 34.41
CA PRO A 50 2.95 17.30 33.21
C PRO A 50 2.04 17.77 32.08
N THR A 51 2.50 18.77 31.33
CA THR A 51 1.95 19.03 30.00
C THR A 51 2.13 17.73 29.25
N GLU A 52 1.03 17.00 29.05
CA GLU A 52 1.01 15.84 28.16
C GLU A 52 1.71 16.28 26.87
N PRO A 53 2.68 15.50 26.34
CA PRO A 53 3.21 15.80 25.04
C PRO A 53 2.01 15.93 24.12
N ALA A 54 1.88 17.07 23.44
CA ALA A 54 0.84 17.27 22.43
C ALA A 54 0.89 16.03 21.54
N GLY A 55 -0.23 15.29 21.49
CA GLY A 55 -0.33 14.05 20.73
C GLY A 55 0.22 14.26 19.34
N ASP A 56 0.86 13.22 18.79
CA ASP A 56 1.42 13.32 17.46
C ASP A 56 0.27 13.70 16.52
N PRO A 57 0.42 14.68 15.61
CA PRO A 57 -0.65 15.04 14.68
C PRO A 57 -1.17 13.83 13.89
N THR A 58 -0.39 12.75 13.80
CA THR A 58 -0.76 11.46 13.22
C THR A 58 -1.75 10.63 14.04
N ASP A 59 -1.83 10.81 15.35
CA ASP A 59 -2.71 10.02 16.24
C ASP A 59 -4.21 10.27 15.99
N ALA A 60 -4.53 11.39 15.33
CA ALA A 60 -5.91 11.74 14.95
C ALA A 60 -6.24 11.40 13.49
N LEU A 61 -5.29 10.89 12.72
CA LEU A 61 -5.43 10.74 11.28
C LEU A 61 -5.73 9.30 10.89
N ASP A 62 -6.90 9.09 10.28
CA ASP A 62 -7.25 7.82 9.65
C ASP A 62 -6.53 7.60 8.31
N VAL A 63 -5.26 7.97 8.17
CA VAL A 63 -4.43 7.61 7.00
C VAL A 63 -3.07 7.13 7.45
N PRO A 64 -2.46 6.16 6.75
CA PRO A 64 -1.09 5.74 7.02
C PRO A 64 -0.11 6.92 6.90
N PHE A 65 1.00 6.87 7.64
CA PHE A 65 2.00 7.92 7.57
C PHE A 65 3.02 7.68 6.46
N GLU A 66 3.50 6.44 6.33
CA GLU A 66 4.48 6.04 5.32
C GLU A 66 3.86 5.22 4.19
N CYS A 67 4.46 5.30 3.00
CA CYS A 67 4.05 4.47 1.86
C CYS A 67 4.21 2.97 2.14
N GLY A 68 5.24 2.59 2.91
CA GLY A 68 5.49 1.19 3.28
C GLY A 68 4.42 0.56 4.15
N GLU A 69 3.57 1.37 4.81
CA GLU A 69 2.41 0.88 5.57
C GLU A 69 1.24 0.51 4.64
N MET A 70 1.18 1.08 3.43
CA MET A 70 0.22 0.68 2.40
C MET A 70 0.78 -0.41 1.51
N LEU A 71 1.91 -0.12 0.84
CA LEU A 71 2.59 -1.02 -0.08
C LEU A 71 4.09 -0.71 -0.08
N THR A 72 4.91 -1.74 0.08
CA THR A 72 6.35 -1.58 -0.15
C THR A 72 6.64 -1.55 -1.65
N ALA A 73 7.66 -0.81 -2.07
CA ALA A 73 8.09 -0.79 -3.48
C ALA A 73 8.42 -2.20 -4.02
N GLY A 74 9.00 -3.06 -3.16
CA GLY A 74 9.26 -4.46 -3.50
C GLY A 74 7.99 -5.27 -3.75
N ARG A 75 6.93 -5.03 -2.96
CA ARG A 75 5.62 -5.66 -3.17
C ARG A 75 4.96 -5.19 -4.47
N VAL A 76 5.08 -3.90 -4.80
CA VAL A 76 4.59 -3.36 -6.08
C VAL A 76 5.29 -4.05 -7.26
N VAL A 77 6.62 -4.16 -7.24
CA VAL A 77 7.38 -4.88 -8.30
C VAL A 77 7.00 -6.35 -8.37
N GLN A 78 6.74 -6.99 -7.23
CA GLN A 78 6.32 -8.39 -7.18
C GLN A 78 4.96 -8.60 -7.86
N ILE A 79 3.99 -7.72 -7.60
CA ILE A 79 2.65 -7.78 -8.20
C ILE A 79 2.72 -7.46 -9.70
N LEU A 80 3.47 -6.42 -10.08
CA LEU A 80 3.65 -6.05 -11.49
C LEU A 80 4.39 -7.09 -12.32
N GLN A 81 5.21 -7.93 -11.66
CA GLN A 81 6.17 -8.84 -12.30
C GLN A 81 7.14 -8.15 -13.26
N THR A 82 7.26 -6.83 -13.16
CA THR A 82 8.11 -5.96 -13.99
C THR A 82 8.98 -5.10 -13.09
N PRO A 83 10.30 -5.00 -13.34
CA PRO A 83 11.15 -4.08 -12.60
C PRO A 83 10.69 -2.64 -12.81
N LEU A 84 10.57 -1.89 -11.72
CA LEU A 84 10.30 -0.46 -11.77
C LEU A 84 11.62 0.32 -11.66
N ASP A 85 11.91 1.10 -12.68
CA ASP A 85 12.93 2.15 -12.61
C ASP A 85 12.37 3.38 -11.89
N GLY A 86 13.25 4.14 -11.24
CA GLY A 86 12.89 5.38 -10.55
C GLY A 86 12.72 5.23 -9.04
N GLU A 87 12.27 6.31 -8.40
CA GLU A 87 12.18 6.42 -6.94
C GLU A 87 10.74 6.28 -6.44
N SER A 88 10.60 5.92 -5.15
CA SER A 88 9.33 6.05 -4.45
C SER A 88 9.23 7.44 -3.82
N GLN A 89 8.12 8.13 -4.02
CA GLN A 89 7.88 9.45 -3.45
C GLN A 89 6.62 9.45 -2.59
N ARG A 90 6.73 10.10 -1.44
CA ARG A 90 5.63 10.33 -0.51
C ARG A 90 5.17 11.77 -0.63
N VAL A 91 3.87 11.97 -0.81
CA VAL A 91 3.24 13.29 -0.76
C VAL A 91 2.11 13.23 0.25
N TYR A 92 2.28 13.95 1.36
CA TYR A 92 1.28 14.05 2.41
C TYR A 92 0.64 15.43 2.38
N ASN A 93 -0.68 15.49 2.54
CA ASN A 93 -1.43 16.73 2.63
C ASN A 93 -2.50 16.60 3.73
N ASP A 94 -2.57 17.60 4.59
CA ASP A 94 -3.52 17.75 5.69
C ASP A 94 -4.26 19.09 5.67
N ASP A 95 -3.76 20.07 4.91
CA ASP A 95 -4.42 21.36 4.72
C ASP A 95 -5.58 21.25 3.73
N TYR A 96 -6.79 21.17 4.29
CA TYR A 96 -8.04 21.11 3.55
C TYR A 96 -9.03 22.16 4.00
N LEU A 97 -9.88 22.60 3.06
CA LEU A 97 -11.06 23.36 3.41
C LEU A 97 -11.93 22.51 4.36
N ALA A 98 -12.33 23.08 5.49
CA ALA A 98 -13.15 22.39 6.50
C ALA A 98 -14.43 21.79 5.89
N ASP A 99 -15.05 22.50 4.95
CA ASP A 99 -16.26 22.06 4.24
C ASP A 99 -16.04 20.84 3.33
N SER A 100 -14.79 20.44 3.09
CA SER A 100 -14.49 19.23 2.30
C SER A 100 -14.74 17.94 3.08
N GLY A 101 -14.79 18.02 4.42
CA GLY A 101 -14.87 16.85 5.30
C GLY A 101 -13.67 15.91 5.22
N ARG A 102 -12.59 16.29 4.51
CA ARG A 102 -11.35 15.50 4.41
C ARG A 102 -10.46 15.80 5.60
N THR A 103 -9.94 14.75 6.22
CA THR A 103 -9.10 14.82 7.42
C THR A 103 -7.62 14.60 7.12
N GLY A 104 -7.30 13.92 6.01
CA GLY A 104 -5.91 13.70 5.59
C GLY A 104 -5.84 13.06 4.22
N ARG A 105 -4.67 13.16 3.56
CA ARG A 105 -4.36 12.40 2.35
C ARG A 105 -2.89 12.04 2.30
N LEU A 106 -2.65 10.76 2.05
CA LEU A 106 -1.36 10.24 1.64
C LEU A 106 -1.43 9.85 0.17
N THR A 107 -0.50 10.35 -0.64
CA THR A 107 -0.25 9.89 -2.01
C THR A 107 1.15 9.28 -2.09
N CYS A 108 1.20 8.02 -2.50
CA CYS A 108 2.42 7.25 -2.69
C CYS A 108 2.64 6.97 -4.17
N ARG A 109 3.80 7.39 -4.66
CA ARG A 109 4.15 7.33 -6.08
C ARG A 109 5.34 6.39 -6.23
N TYR A 110 5.20 5.33 -7.01
CA TYR A 110 6.23 4.32 -7.23
C TYR A 110 6.77 4.42 -8.65
N GLY A 111 8.08 4.23 -8.81
CA GLY A 111 8.74 4.33 -10.11
C GLY A 111 8.67 5.74 -10.71
N VAL A 112 8.82 6.78 -9.86
CA VAL A 112 8.88 8.16 -10.33
C VAL A 112 10.22 8.36 -11.06
N PRO A 113 10.20 8.77 -12.34
CA PRO A 113 11.41 9.01 -13.10
C PRO A 113 12.30 10.03 -12.39
N THR A 114 13.53 9.64 -12.08
CA THR A 114 14.57 10.58 -11.69
C THR A 114 15.30 11.00 -12.95
N GLY A 115 15.54 12.30 -13.14
CA GLY A 115 16.10 12.86 -14.39
C GLY A 115 17.54 12.44 -14.73
N GLY A 116 18.02 11.30 -14.24
CA GLY A 116 19.27 10.68 -14.62
C GLY A 116 19.04 9.59 -15.66
N SER A 117 19.64 9.74 -16.84
CA SER A 117 19.59 8.83 -17.97
C SER A 117 19.73 7.35 -17.56
N SER A 118 18.61 6.63 -17.48
CA SER A 118 18.64 5.17 -17.51
C SER A 118 19.05 4.74 -18.93
N PRO A 119 20.11 3.93 -19.10
CA PRO A 119 20.56 3.47 -20.42
C PRO A 119 19.72 2.27 -20.91
N SER A 120 18.39 2.35 -20.82
CA SER A 120 17.51 1.26 -21.26
C SER A 120 17.10 1.47 -22.73
N PRO A 121 17.34 0.49 -23.64
CA PRO A 121 17.16 0.65 -25.09
C PRO A 121 15.74 0.34 -25.58
N SER A 122 14.71 0.69 -24.80
CA SER A 122 13.32 0.54 -25.22
C SER A 122 12.69 1.92 -25.45
N PRO A 123 12.10 2.19 -26.62
CA PRO A 123 11.51 3.48 -26.90
C PRO A 123 10.13 3.60 -26.21
N SER A 124 9.69 4.86 -26.09
CA SER A 124 8.28 5.30 -26.08
C SER A 124 7.65 5.60 -24.69
N PRO A 125 6.52 6.32 -24.66
CA PRO A 125 6.37 7.76 -24.76
C PRO A 125 5.94 8.37 -23.40
N SER A 126 6.16 9.67 -23.18
CA SER A 126 5.58 10.42 -22.04
C SER A 126 5.77 9.78 -20.66
N ALA A 127 6.96 9.24 -20.36
CA ALA A 127 7.28 8.71 -19.04
C ALA A 127 7.52 9.84 -18.01
N ASP A 128 6.65 10.85 -17.95
CA ASP A 128 6.76 12.02 -17.07
C ASP A 128 6.01 11.84 -15.72
N GLY A 129 5.48 10.64 -15.47
CA GLY A 129 4.73 10.30 -14.26
C GLY A 129 5.23 9.04 -13.55
N PRO A 130 4.73 8.75 -12.34
CA PRO A 130 4.97 7.48 -11.67
C PRO A 130 4.47 6.31 -12.51
N ALA A 131 5.04 5.13 -12.25
CA ALA A 131 4.52 3.89 -12.77
C ALA A 131 3.21 3.49 -12.08
N VAL A 132 3.19 3.60 -10.75
CA VAL A 132 2.00 3.35 -9.92
C VAL A 132 1.81 4.52 -8.96
N GLU A 133 0.59 5.00 -8.82
CA GLU A 133 0.21 6.00 -7.82
C GLU A 133 -0.93 5.48 -6.96
N VAL A 134 -0.79 5.57 -5.65
CA VAL A 134 -1.80 5.17 -4.67
C VAL A 134 -2.09 6.36 -3.78
N ALA A 135 -3.31 6.89 -3.85
CA ALA A 135 -3.79 7.94 -2.96
C ALA A 135 -4.85 7.38 -2.02
N VAL A 136 -4.66 7.57 -0.72
CA VAL A 136 -5.68 7.34 0.31
C VAL A 136 -6.06 8.67 0.92
N SER A 137 -7.36 8.95 0.96
CA SER A 137 -7.91 10.12 1.66
C SER A 137 -8.81 9.65 2.78
N SER A 138 -8.67 10.22 3.98
CA SER A 138 -9.61 10.03 5.08
C SER A 138 -10.62 11.17 5.17
N TYR A 139 -11.79 10.86 5.71
CA TYR A 139 -12.88 11.78 5.89
C TYR A 139 -13.47 11.69 7.29
N VAL A 140 -14.30 12.67 7.64
CA VAL A 140 -14.98 12.73 8.93
C VAL A 140 -15.98 11.58 9.15
N ASP A 141 -16.51 11.02 8.08
CA ASP A 141 -17.46 9.90 8.10
C ASP A 141 -17.46 9.10 6.78
N GLU A 142 -18.10 7.93 6.81
CA GLU A 142 -18.20 7.01 5.66
C GLU A 142 -19.06 7.57 4.52
N GLU A 143 -20.11 8.33 4.85
CA GLU A 143 -21.01 8.93 3.85
C GLU A 143 -20.25 9.96 2.99
N THR A 144 -19.41 10.78 3.62
CA THR A 144 -18.53 11.73 2.96
C THR A 144 -17.50 11.01 2.10
N ALA A 145 -16.90 9.93 2.60
CA ALA A 145 -15.93 9.14 1.83
C ALA A 145 -16.55 8.50 0.58
N ALA A 146 -17.75 7.90 0.71
CA ALA A 146 -18.47 7.29 -0.40
C ALA A 146 -18.95 8.34 -1.41
N GLY A 147 -19.55 9.45 -0.96
CA GLY A 147 -20.06 10.50 -1.84
C GLY A 147 -18.98 11.20 -2.69
N ARG A 148 -17.70 11.07 -2.30
CA ARG A 148 -16.57 11.54 -3.10
C ARG A 148 -16.36 10.70 -4.36
N ILE A 149 -16.65 9.41 -4.30
CA ILE A 149 -16.61 8.53 -5.48
C ILE A 149 -17.67 8.97 -6.47
N ASP A 150 -18.91 9.16 -6.02
CA ASP A 150 -20.01 9.63 -6.88
C ASP A 150 -19.67 10.95 -7.57
N THR A 151 -19.02 11.87 -6.85
CA THR A 151 -18.54 13.13 -7.41
C THR A 151 -17.48 12.90 -8.50
N THR A 152 -16.51 12.01 -8.24
CA THR A 152 -15.48 11.66 -9.23
C THR A 152 -16.09 11.00 -10.46
N LEU A 153 -16.96 10.01 -10.29
CA LEU A 153 -17.65 9.31 -11.38
C LEU A 153 -18.58 10.24 -12.18
N GLY A 154 -19.29 11.16 -11.52
CA GLY A 154 -20.16 12.13 -12.18
C GLY A 154 -19.41 13.19 -12.99
N SER A 155 -18.11 13.33 -12.77
CA SER A 155 -17.26 14.33 -13.44
C SER A 155 -16.31 13.75 -14.51
N THR A 156 -16.14 12.42 -14.55
CA THR A 156 -15.22 11.76 -15.47
C THR A 156 -15.86 11.52 -16.84
N SER A 157 -15.04 11.59 -17.90
CA SER A 157 -15.42 11.18 -19.26
C SER A 157 -14.89 9.79 -19.63
N ARG A 158 -14.28 9.09 -18.68
CA ARG A 158 -13.65 7.77 -18.86
C ARG A 158 -14.69 6.64 -18.89
N ASP A 159 -14.28 5.49 -19.43
CA ASP A 159 -15.06 4.27 -19.30
C ASP A 159 -15.04 3.81 -17.83
N VAL A 160 -16.22 3.60 -17.26
CA VAL A 160 -16.42 3.20 -15.85
C VAL A 160 -17.00 1.80 -15.80
N GLU A 161 -16.32 0.89 -15.12
CA GLU A 161 -16.78 -0.47 -14.88
C GLU A 161 -16.80 -0.79 -13.37
N PRO A 162 -17.93 -1.23 -12.80
CA PRO A 162 -17.98 -1.63 -11.40
C PRO A 162 -17.18 -2.91 -11.18
N GLN A 163 -16.41 -2.96 -10.10
CA GLN A 163 -15.56 -4.09 -9.72
C GLN A 163 -15.70 -4.31 -8.20
N THR A 164 -15.76 -5.57 -7.76
CA THR A 164 -15.92 -5.89 -6.33
C THR A 164 -14.67 -6.60 -5.82
N ILE A 165 -14.11 -6.13 -4.70
CA ILE A 165 -12.95 -6.73 -4.03
C ILE A 165 -13.32 -6.95 -2.56
N GLY A 166 -13.17 -8.17 -2.05
CA GLY A 166 -13.48 -8.47 -0.65
C GLY A 166 -14.92 -8.14 -0.21
N GLY A 167 -15.88 -8.13 -1.15
CA GLY A 167 -17.26 -7.69 -0.90
C GLY A 167 -17.48 -6.19 -0.85
N THR A 168 -16.45 -5.39 -1.12
CA THR A 168 -16.53 -3.92 -1.26
C THR A 168 -16.63 -3.57 -2.74
N GLU A 169 -17.66 -2.82 -3.12
CA GLU A 169 -17.81 -2.31 -4.48
C GLU A 169 -16.88 -1.11 -4.70
N GLY A 170 -16.14 -1.15 -5.81
CA GLY A 170 -15.36 -0.05 -6.34
C GLY A 170 -15.55 0.06 -7.85
N TYR A 171 -14.77 0.94 -8.46
CA TYR A 171 -14.93 1.33 -9.86
C TYR A 171 -13.59 1.35 -10.56
N LEU A 172 -13.51 0.64 -11.68
CA LEU A 172 -12.41 0.68 -12.61
C LEU A 172 -12.68 1.75 -13.66
N LEU A 173 -11.75 2.69 -13.80
CA LEU A 173 -11.78 3.77 -14.77
C LEU A 173 -10.62 3.53 -15.75
N THR A 174 -10.93 3.41 -17.03
CA THR A 174 -9.90 3.21 -18.07
C THR A 174 -9.79 4.44 -18.96
N ASP A 175 -8.57 4.84 -19.24
CA ASP A 175 -8.23 5.93 -20.17
C ASP A 175 -7.13 5.46 -21.16
N ASP A 176 -6.71 6.36 -22.04
CA ASP A 176 -5.64 6.07 -23.01
C ASP A 176 -4.26 5.88 -22.36
N ASP A 177 -4.00 6.59 -21.25
CA ASP A 177 -2.67 6.64 -20.59
C ASP A 177 -2.58 5.85 -19.28
N GLU A 178 -3.71 5.61 -18.61
CA GLU A 178 -3.75 4.98 -17.28
C GLU A 178 -5.03 4.15 -17.06
N VAL A 179 -4.93 3.19 -16.13
CA VAL A 179 -6.05 2.47 -15.53
C VAL A 179 -6.11 2.87 -14.06
N THR A 180 -7.30 3.20 -13.56
CA THR A 180 -7.50 3.65 -12.18
C THR A 180 -8.58 2.81 -11.50
N TYR A 181 -8.34 2.33 -10.29
CA TYR A 181 -9.35 1.73 -9.43
C TYR A 181 -9.65 2.66 -8.25
N ILE A 182 -10.94 2.89 -7.99
CA ILE A 182 -11.42 3.77 -6.93
C ILE A 182 -12.39 3.01 -6.04
N VAL A 183 -12.21 3.08 -4.73
CA VAL A 183 -13.06 2.39 -3.75
C VAL A 183 -13.14 3.17 -2.44
N ALA A 184 -14.26 3.06 -1.74
CA ALA A 184 -14.44 3.60 -0.40
C ALA A 184 -14.60 2.45 0.59
N ARG A 185 -13.91 2.55 1.73
CA ARG A 185 -14.02 1.57 2.82
C ARG A 185 -13.92 2.29 4.15
N GLY A 186 -14.98 2.20 4.95
CA GLY A 186 -15.11 3.00 6.16
C GLY A 186 -14.98 4.49 5.83
N VAL A 187 -14.17 5.20 6.60
CA VAL A 187 -13.92 6.65 6.44
C VAL A 187 -12.88 6.98 5.36
N ARG A 188 -12.44 6.01 4.54
CA ARG A 188 -11.36 6.19 3.57
C ARG A 188 -11.84 6.01 2.13
N THR A 189 -11.28 6.81 1.24
CA THR A 189 -11.32 6.59 -0.21
C THR A 189 -9.92 6.27 -0.71
N TYR A 190 -9.80 5.22 -1.52
CA TYR A 190 -8.58 4.80 -2.18
C TYR A 190 -8.69 5.06 -3.67
N VAL A 191 -7.65 5.63 -4.27
CA VAL A 191 -7.49 5.83 -5.71
C VAL A 191 -6.15 5.21 -6.08
N ILE A 192 -6.19 4.16 -6.87
CA ILE A 192 -5.00 3.41 -7.30
C ILE A 192 -4.90 3.56 -8.80
N THR A 193 -3.78 4.04 -9.29
CA THR A 193 -3.54 4.32 -10.70
C THR A 193 -2.34 3.55 -11.18
N LEU A 194 -2.51 2.83 -12.28
CA LEU A 194 -1.47 2.12 -13.02
C LEU A 194 -1.29 2.80 -14.38
N ARG A 195 -0.07 3.24 -14.70
CA ARG A 195 0.25 3.73 -16.04
C ARG A 195 0.18 2.59 -17.05
N ARG A 196 -0.40 2.84 -18.22
CA ARG A 196 -0.52 1.82 -19.28
C ARG A 196 0.83 1.47 -19.91
N GLY A 197 0.92 0.26 -20.44
CA GLY A 197 2.13 -0.26 -21.08
C GLY A 197 3.26 -0.64 -20.12
N LEU A 198 3.01 -0.64 -18.80
CA LEU A 198 3.93 -1.21 -17.80
C LEU A 198 3.92 -2.73 -17.76
N VAL A 199 2.76 -3.31 -18.07
CA VAL A 199 2.51 -4.74 -18.16
C VAL A 199 1.80 -5.01 -19.49
N PRO A 200 1.75 -6.27 -19.97
CA PRO A 200 0.95 -6.58 -21.15
C PRO A 200 -0.50 -6.15 -20.98
N ASP A 201 -1.13 -5.60 -22.02
CA ASP A 201 -2.50 -5.04 -21.97
C ASP A 201 -3.53 -5.99 -21.31
N ALA A 202 -3.43 -7.29 -21.61
CA ALA A 202 -4.31 -8.32 -21.04
C ALA A 202 -4.16 -8.51 -19.52
N ALA A 203 -3.06 -8.04 -18.93
CA ALA A 203 -2.76 -8.14 -17.51
C ALA A 203 -3.02 -6.84 -16.74
N GLU A 204 -3.26 -5.70 -17.41
CA GLU A 204 -3.41 -4.39 -16.75
C GLU A 204 -4.53 -4.40 -15.69
N VAL A 205 -5.69 -4.96 -16.04
CA VAL A 205 -6.85 -5.05 -15.14
C VAL A 205 -6.58 -6.01 -13.97
N VAL A 206 -5.96 -7.15 -14.23
CA VAL A 206 -5.62 -8.12 -13.17
C VAL A 206 -4.66 -7.50 -12.16
N VAL A 207 -3.59 -6.86 -12.65
CA VAL A 207 -2.57 -6.23 -11.83
C VAL A 207 -3.12 -5.11 -10.96
N ILE A 208 -3.98 -4.24 -11.50
CA ILE A 208 -4.56 -3.15 -10.70
C ILE A 208 -5.52 -3.67 -9.63
N LEU A 209 -6.27 -4.74 -9.91
CA LEU A 209 -7.15 -5.39 -8.93
C LEU A 209 -6.34 -6.14 -7.86
N GLU A 210 -5.20 -6.75 -8.20
CA GLU A 210 -4.27 -7.34 -7.24
C GLU A 210 -3.63 -6.27 -6.34
N LEU A 211 -3.20 -5.13 -6.90
CA LEU A 211 -2.72 -3.99 -6.11
C LEU A 211 -3.79 -3.49 -5.14
N ALA A 212 -5.04 -3.37 -5.60
CA ALA A 212 -6.15 -2.94 -4.77
C ALA A 212 -6.48 -3.94 -3.67
N ALA A 213 -6.54 -5.23 -3.98
CA ALA A 213 -6.76 -6.29 -3.00
C ALA A 213 -5.69 -6.28 -1.90
N GLU A 214 -4.42 -6.15 -2.29
CA GLU A 214 -3.31 -6.05 -1.33
C GLU A 214 -3.44 -4.85 -0.39
N ILE A 215 -3.77 -3.67 -0.92
CA ILE A 215 -3.96 -2.44 -0.11
C ILE A 215 -5.15 -2.58 0.85
N LEU A 216 -6.21 -3.23 0.40
CA LEU A 216 -7.41 -3.45 1.20
C LEU A 216 -7.23 -4.61 2.20
N GLY A 217 -6.20 -5.43 2.05
CA GLY A 217 -5.99 -6.63 2.85
C GLY A 217 -7.02 -7.74 2.55
N ASP A 218 -7.53 -7.78 1.32
CA ASP A 218 -8.52 -8.74 0.83
C ASP A 218 -7.93 -9.61 -0.30
N GLU A 219 -8.65 -10.66 -0.72
CA GLU A 219 -8.31 -11.41 -1.94
C GLU A 219 -8.86 -10.70 -3.18
N ALA A 220 -8.10 -10.75 -4.28
CA ALA A 220 -8.53 -10.19 -5.57
C ALA A 220 -9.75 -10.97 -6.12
N PRO A 221 -10.62 -10.33 -6.92
CA PRO A 221 -11.79 -11.00 -7.50
C PRO A 221 -11.36 -12.17 -8.38
N GLU A 222 -12.00 -13.33 -8.19
CA GLU A 222 -11.81 -14.49 -9.07
C GLU A 222 -12.52 -14.23 -10.40
N GLU A 223 -11.77 -14.23 -11.52
CA GLU A 223 -12.35 -14.11 -12.86
C GLU A 223 -13.42 -15.21 -13.07
N SER A 224 -14.65 -14.80 -13.38
CA SER A 224 -15.79 -15.70 -13.63
C SER A 224 -16.00 -15.99 -15.10
#